data_AF-A0A8T5RA51-F1
#
_entry.id   AF-A0A8T5RA51-F1
#
_cell.length_a   1.000
_cell.length_b   1.000
_cell.length_c   1.000
_cell.angle_alpha   90.00
_cell.angle_beta   90.00
_cell.angle_gamma   90.00
#
_symmetry.space_group_name_H-M   'P 1'
#
loop_
_entity.id
_entity.type
_entity.pdbx_description
1 polymer ?
#
loop_
_entity_poly.entity_id
_entity_poly.type
_entity_poly.pdbx_seq_one_letter_code
_entity_poly.pdbx_strand_id
1 'polypeptide(L)'
;MIVREEEVLVNLVYGFFPDPYIHTVRIERNIFTGKMNVIVGFLSYEERGIAIGCNGNYIKAVNEIFERYVIFVSSDGFKVRIKCDVVKI
;
A
#
# COMPACT_ATOMS: atom_id res chain seq x y z
N MET A 1 -3.92 14.42 -15.43
CA MET A 1 -4.70 13.98 -14.26
C MET A 1 -4.20 12.59 -13.86
N ILE A 2 -2.97 12.51 -13.33
CA ILE A 2 -2.34 11.25 -12.89
C ILE A 2 -1.77 11.47 -11.48
N VAL A 3 -1.11 12.63 -11.29
CA VAL A 3 -0.56 13.08 -10.00
C VAL A 3 -1.61 13.12 -8.88
N ARG A 4 -2.84 13.58 -9.16
CA ARG A 4 -3.91 13.66 -8.15
C ARG A 4 -4.40 12.29 -7.69
N GLU A 5 -4.42 11.30 -8.57
CA GLU A 5 -4.86 9.93 -8.23
C GLU A 5 -3.82 9.23 -7.34
N GLU A 6 -2.54 9.44 -7.64
CA GLU A 6 -1.44 8.95 -6.79
C GLU A 6 -1.44 9.60 -5.42
N GLU A 7 -1.66 10.92 -5.34
CA GLU A 7 -1.76 11.64 -4.06
C GLU A 7 -2.91 11.11 -3.19
N VAL A 8 -4.09 10.88 -3.79
CA VAL A 8 -5.24 10.28 -3.07
C VAL A 8 -4.92 8.87 -2.60
N LEU A 9 -4.28 8.04 -3.43
CA LEU A 9 -3.89 6.69 -3.04
C LEU A 9 -2.88 6.70 -1.88
N VAL A 10 -1.89 7.59 -1.94
CA VAL A 10 -0.89 7.75 -0.88
C VAL A 10 -1.57 8.21 0.41
N ASN A 11 -2.48 9.19 0.35
CA ASN A 11 -3.23 9.65 1.52
C ASN A 11 -4.11 8.54 2.12
N LEU A 12 -4.75 7.72 1.29
CA LEU A 12 -5.49 6.54 1.76
C LEU A 12 -4.56 5.58 2.51
N VAL A 13 -3.38 5.29 1.96
CA VAL A 13 -2.38 4.44 2.60
C VAL A 13 -2.01 5.00 3.98
N TYR A 14 -1.67 6.29 4.08
CA TYR A 14 -1.39 6.92 5.38
C TYR A 14 -2.56 6.81 6.37
N GLY A 15 -3.80 6.93 5.90
CA GLY A 15 -4.99 6.74 6.73
C GLY A 15 -5.16 5.32 7.29
N PHE A 16 -4.64 4.31 6.61
CA PHE A 16 -4.63 2.91 7.07
C PHE A 16 -3.39 2.53 7.88
N PHE A 17 -2.45 3.45 8.13
CA PHE A 17 -1.30 3.17 8.98
C PHE A 17 -1.02 4.36 9.91
N PRO A 18 -1.96 4.68 10.84
CA PRO A 18 -1.82 5.86 11.70
C PRO A 18 -0.73 5.69 12.77
N ASP A 19 -0.44 4.45 13.18
CA ASP A 19 0.47 4.18 14.30
C ASP A 19 1.97 4.11 13.91
N PRO A 20 2.39 3.37 12.86
CA PRO A 20 3.80 3.24 12.53
C PRO A 20 4.31 4.42 11.70
N TYR A 21 5.56 4.85 11.92
CA TYR A 21 6.18 5.85 11.05
C TYR A 21 6.49 5.25 9.68
N ILE A 22 5.80 5.74 8.66
CA ILE A 22 6.08 5.37 7.27
C ILE A 22 7.23 6.21 6.75
N HIS A 23 8.36 5.57 6.46
CA HIS A 23 9.54 6.24 5.92
C HIS A 23 9.40 6.54 4.42
N THR A 24 8.87 5.59 3.65
CA THR A 24 8.67 5.77 2.20
C THR A 24 7.41 5.07 1.73
N VAL A 25 6.74 5.63 0.72
CA VAL A 25 5.71 4.95 -0.05
C VAL A 25 6.16 4.91 -1.51
N ARG A 26 6.20 3.72 -2.11
CA ARG A 26 6.56 3.51 -3.52
C ARG A 26 5.43 2.81 -4.24
N ILE A 27 5.14 3.25 -5.45
CA ILE A 27 4.11 2.67 -6.31
C ILE A 27 4.81 1.95 -7.47
N GLU A 28 4.60 0.64 -7.56
CA GLU A 28 5.08 -0.18 -8.66
C GLU A 28 3.90 -0.64 -9.51
N ARG A 29 3.88 -0.23 -10.77
CA ARG A 29 2.84 -0.63 -11.73
C ARG A 29 3.40 -1.66 -12.69
N ASN A 30 2.79 -2.84 -12.74
CA ASN A 30 3.12 -3.84 -13.73
C ASN A 30 2.09 -3.78 -14.86
N ILE A 31 2.47 -3.13 -15.97
CA ILE A 31 1.63 -2.93 -17.16
C ILE A 31 1.20 -4.23 -17.84
N PHE A 32 1.96 -5.32 -17.68
CA PHE A 32 1.67 -6.60 -18.33
C PHE A 32 0.65 -7.43 -17.54
N THR A 33 0.62 -7.29 -16.22
CA THR A 33 -0.22 -8.13 -15.33
C THR A 33 -1.44 -7.41 -14.77
N GLY A 34 -1.58 -6.10 -15.00
CA GLY A 34 -2.67 -5.36 -14.38
C GLY A 34 -2.49 -5.20 -12.86
N LYS A 35 -1.28 -5.41 -12.30
CA LYS A 35 -1.05 -5.36 -10.86
C LYS A 35 -0.37 -4.08 -10.44
N MET A 36 -0.91 -3.46 -9.40
CA MET A 36 -0.32 -2.29 -8.75
C MET A 36 0.10 -2.68 -7.34
N ASN A 37 1.41 -2.63 -7.06
CA ASN A 37 1.92 -2.83 -5.71
C ASN A 37 2.22 -1.46 -5.09
N VAL A 38 1.69 -1.24 -3.89
CA VAL A 38 2.09 -0.13 -3.03
C VAL A 38 3.02 -0.68 -1.97
N ILE A 39 4.27 -0.26 -1.99
CA ILE A 39 5.28 -0.66 -1.03
C ILE A 39 5.38 0.43 0.03
N VAL A 40 5.03 0.08 1.26
CA VAL A 40 5.13 0.92 2.45
C VAL A 40 6.41 0.50 3.18
N GLY A 41 7.40 1.39 3.17
CA GLY A 41 8.72 1.15 3.73
C GLY A 41 8.86 1.73 5.14
N PHE A 42 9.42 0.92 6.04
CA PHE A 42 9.67 1.23 7.44
C PHE A 42 11.17 1.14 7.76
N LEU A 43 11.64 1.89 8.77
CA LEU A 43 13.06 1.86 9.17
C LEU A 43 13.40 0.67 10.08
N SER A 44 12.41 0.08 10.74
CA SER A 44 12.62 -1.03 11.67
C SER A 44 11.65 -2.20 11.44
N TYR A 45 12.06 -3.38 11.91
CA TYR A 45 11.18 -4.55 11.94
C TYR A 45 10.00 -4.38 12.91
N GLU A 46 10.16 -3.57 13.96
CA GLU A 46 9.11 -3.29 14.94
C GLU A 46 7.97 -2.51 14.31
N GLU A 47 8.28 -1.41 13.62
CA GLU A 47 7.28 -0.60 12.92
C GLU A 47 6.59 -1.37 11.80
N ARG A 48 7.38 -2.15 11.04
CA ARG A 48 6.82 -3.09 10.06
C ARG A 48 5.90 -4.11 10.74
N GLY A 49 6.26 -4.60 11.92
CA GLY A 49 5.47 -5.53 12.71
C GLY A 49 4.10 -4.95 13.07
N ILE A 50 4.07 -3.70 13.53
CA ILE A 50 2.84 -2.94 13.80
C ILE A 50 1.98 -2.84 12.54
N ALA A 51 2.58 -2.41 11.42
CA ALA A 51 1.87 -2.27 10.14
C ALA A 51 1.32 -3.59 9.58
N ILE A 52 1.99 -4.71 9.84
CA ILE A 52 1.53 -6.04 9.42
C ILE A 52 0.41 -6.55 10.34
N GLY A 53 0.46 -6.21 11.63
CA GLY A 53 -0.42 -6.70 12.67
C GLY A 53 -0.17 -8.17 13.04
N CYS A 54 -0.83 -8.63 14.10
CA CYS A 54 -0.67 -10.01 14.61
C CYS A 54 -0.94 -11.03 13.50
N ASN A 55 0.03 -11.92 13.25
CA ASN A 55 -0.01 -12.96 12.20
C ASN A 55 -0.32 -12.43 10.78
N GLY A 56 -0.07 -11.13 10.53
CA GLY A 56 -0.38 -10.48 9.26
C GLY A 56 -1.86 -10.21 9.03
N ASN A 57 -2.71 -10.29 10.06
CA ASN A 57 -4.15 -10.12 9.89
C ASN A 57 -4.53 -8.68 9.51
N TYR A 58 -3.80 -7.69 10.02
CA TYR A 58 -4.09 -6.29 9.68
C TYR A 58 -3.83 -6.01 8.20
N ILE A 59 -2.63 -6.34 7.71
CA ILE A 59 -2.29 -6.13 6.29
C ILE A 59 -3.16 -6.96 5.34
N LYS A 60 -3.65 -8.13 5.76
CA LYS A 60 -4.65 -8.90 4.99
C LYS A 60 -5.97 -8.15 4.89
N ALA A 61 -6.50 -7.63 5.99
CA ALA A 61 -7.75 -6.86 6.00
C ALA A 61 -7.64 -5.58 5.15
N VAL A 62 -6.53 -4.85 5.27
CA VAL A 62 -6.27 -3.68 4.43
C VAL A 62 -6.25 -4.08 2.95
N ASN A 63 -5.55 -5.14 2.59
CA ASN A 63 -5.52 -5.61 1.20
C ASN A 63 -6.91 -6.02 0.68
N GLU A 64 -7.73 -6.70 1.50
CA GLU A 64 -9.11 -7.03 1.12
C GLU A 64 -9.96 -5.79 0.86
N ILE A 65 -9.77 -4.71 1.64
CA ILE A 65 -10.45 -3.42 1.43
C ILE A 65 -9.99 -2.79 0.12
N PHE A 66 -8.68 -2.72 -0.12
CA PHE A 66 -8.14 -2.12 -1.35
C PHE A 66 -8.57 -2.91 -2.59
N GLU A 67 -8.51 -4.24 -2.57
CA GLU A 67 -8.91 -5.07 -3.71
C GLU A 67 -10.41 -4.97 -4.06
N ARG A 68 -11.27 -4.68 -3.08
CA ARG A 68 -12.72 -4.59 -3.29
C ARG A 68 -13.21 -3.18 -3.61
N TYR A 69 -12.60 -2.16 -3.02
CA TYR A 69 -13.16 -0.80 -3.01
C TYR A 69 -12.29 0.24 -3.72
N VAL A 70 -11.03 -0.06 -4.03
CA VAL A 70 -10.16 0.87 -4.79
C VAL A 70 -10.13 0.43 -6.25
N ILE A 71 -10.85 1.19 -7.09
CA ILE A 71 -11.01 0.90 -8.53
C ILE A 71 -10.47 2.09 -9.32
N PHE A 72 -9.57 1.83 -10.28
CA PHE A 72 -9.08 2.84 -11.21
C PHE A 72 -9.88 2.79 -12.51
N VAL A 73 -10.45 3.93 -12.90
CA VAL A 73 -11.33 4.06 -14.08
C VAL A 73 -10.55 3.91 -15.40
N SER A 74 -9.29 4.34 -15.40
CA SER A 74 -8.44 4.45 -16.59
C SER A 74 -7.62 3.20 -16.90
N SER A 75 -7.71 2.16 -16.08
CA SER A 75 -6.82 1.03 -16.14
C SER A 75 -7.58 -0.22 -15.69
N ASP A 76 -7.99 -1.06 -16.66
CA ASP A 76 -8.89 -2.22 -16.57
C ASP A 76 -8.79 -3.03 -15.26
N GLY A 77 -9.37 -2.52 -14.17
CA GLY A 77 -9.44 -3.19 -12.88
C GLY A 77 -8.10 -3.53 -12.24
N PHE A 78 -7.08 -2.65 -12.30
CA PHE A 78 -5.82 -2.92 -11.61
C PHE A 78 -6.06 -3.17 -10.12
N LYS A 79 -5.72 -4.37 -9.64
CA LYS A 79 -5.81 -4.70 -8.22
C LYS A 79 -4.65 -4.07 -7.47
N VAL A 80 -4.96 -3.20 -6.51
CA VAL A 80 -3.98 -2.62 -5.61
C VAL A 80 -3.65 -3.60 -4.51
N ARG A 81 -2.36 -3.86 -4.32
CA ARG A 81 -1.86 -4.66 -3.21
C ARG A 81 -0.82 -3.89 -2.43
N ILE A 82 -1.05 -3.77 -1.13
CA ILE A 82 -0.13 -3.15 -0.19
C ILE A 82 0.84 -4.19 0.36
N LYS A 83 2.13 -3.83 0.38
CA LYS A 83 3.22 -4.60 0.98
C LYS A 83 3.96 -3.73 2.00
N CYS A 84 4.29 -4.31 3.15
CA CYS A 84 5.07 -3.67 4.20
C CYS A 84 6.49 -4.22 4.20
N ASP A 85 7.50 -3.35 4.05
CA ASP A 85 8.90 -3.76 3.94
C ASP A 85 9.83 -2.92 4.83
N VAL A 86 10.98 -3.49 5.20
CA VAL A 86 12.03 -2.75 5.90
C VAL A 86 13.00 -2.20 4.87
N VAL A 87 13.12 -0.87 4.80
CA VAL A 87 14.04 -0.20 3.88
C VAL A 87 15.39 -0.01 4.54
N LYS A 88 16.45 -0.53 3.90
CA LYS A 88 17.83 -0.26 4.31
C LYS A 88 18.21 1.14 3.87
N ILE A 89 18.80 1.90 4.79
CA ILE A 89 19.43 3.21 4.55
C ILE A 89 20.68 3.00 3.68
#